data_AF-A0A7D5CW41-F1
#
_entry.id   AF-A0A7D5CW41-F1
#
_cell.length_a   1.000
_cell.length_b   1.000
_cell.length_c   1.000
_cell.angle_alpha   90.00
_cell.angle_beta   90.00
_cell.angle_gamma   90.00
#
_symmetry.space_group_name_H-M   'P 1'
#
loop_
_entity.id
_entity.type
_entity.pdbx_description
1 polymer ?
#
loop_
_entity_poly.entity_id
_entity_poly.type
_entity_poly.pdbx_seq_one_letter_code
_entity_poly.pdbx_strand_id
1 'polypeptide(L)'
;MGVYKQLADVPESDRLETYAAEYEGQDTWTEFLEMYLFERYNSDRFKEDARRAGRYWKAHMETCGRHHALATPEDVETWMAALLDRVQVKTAYNSYWVRVERFYWWLQWHTDHPHVYHPPLIAAAAGGAAGTVWEEKISRGRDTDNA
;
A
#
# COMPACT_ATOMS: atom_id res chain seq x y z
N MET A 1 4.06 -0.61 -14.15
CA MET A 1 2.98 0.39 -14.27
C MET A 1 1.69 -0.41 -14.29
N GLY A 2 0.79 -0.17 -13.31
CA GLY A 2 -0.48 -0.90 -13.22
C GLY A 2 -1.34 -0.65 -14.47
N VAL A 3 -1.93 -1.72 -15.00
CA VAL A 3 -2.71 -1.70 -16.24
C VAL A 3 -3.93 -0.76 -16.13
N TYR A 4 -4.49 -0.63 -14.93
CA TYR A 4 -5.69 0.13 -14.64
C TYR A 4 -5.38 1.42 -13.88
N LYS A 5 -5.95 2.54 -14.34
CA LYS A 5 -5.79 3.87 -13.72
C LYS A 5 -6.94 4.22 -12.79
N GLN A 6 -8.10 3.59 -12.97
CA GLN A 6 -9.27 3.72 -12.11
C GLN A 6 -9.79 2.33 -11.74
N LEU A 7 -10.46 2.22 -10.58
CA LEU A 7 -11.08 0.95 -10.16
C LEU A 7 -12.21 0.54 -11.12
N ALA A 8 -12.93 1.51 -11.69
CA ALA A 8 -14.00 1.26 -12.65
C ALA A 8 -13.50 0.62 -13.96
N ASP A 9 -12.21 0.76 -14.28
CA ASP A 9 -11.60 0.13 -15.45
C ASP A 9 -11.29 -1.36 -15.22
N VAL A 10 -11.31 -1.82 -13.96
CA VAL A 10 -11.02 -3.21 -13.59
C VAL A 10 -12.28 -4.06 -13.80
N PRO A 11 -12.23 -5.13 -14.63
CA PRO A 11 -13.33 -6.08 -14.76
C PRO A 11 -13.75 -6.63 -13.40
N GLU A 12 -15.05 -6.84 -13.18
CA GLU A 12 -15.56 -7.31 -11.88
C GLU A 12 -14.91 -8.62 -11.44
N SER A 13 -14.70 -9.55 -12.38
CA SER A 13 -14.00 -10.83 -12.13
C SER A 13 -12.57 -10.68 -11.63
N ASP A 14 -11.91 -9.56 -11.94
CA ASP A 14 -10.53 -9.26 -11.58
C ASP A 14 -10.43 -8.34 -10.35
N ARG A 15 -11.56 -7.94 -9.76
CA ARG A 15 -11.57 -7.13 -8.53
C ARG A 15 -11.10 -7.96 -7.35
N LEU A 16 -10.35 -7.32 -6.46
CA LEU A 16 -9.76 -7.97 -5.29
C LEU A 16 -10.81 -8.61 -4.37
N GLU A 17 -12.02 -8.05 -4.31
CA GLU A 17 -13.12 -8.59 -3.50
C GLU A 17 -13.49 -10.03 -3.88
N THR A 18 -13.30 -10.43 -5.15
CA THR A 18 -13.56 -11.79 -5.64
C THR A 18 -12.68 -12.83 -4.93
N TYR A 19 -11.49 -12.43 -4.47
CA TYR A 19 -10.53 -13.31 -3.81
C TYR A 19 -10.62 -13.27 -2.28
N ALA A 20 -11.67 -12.65 -1.70
CA ALA A 20 -11.81 -12.50 -0.25
C ALA A 20 -11.68 -13.81 0.53
N ALA A 21 -12.22 -14.91 0.01
CA ALA A 21 -12.13 -16.23 0.63
C ALA A 21 -10.70 -16.79 0.69
N GLU A 22 -9.85 -16.46 -0.29
CA GLU A 22 -8.47 -16.97 -0.36
C GLU A 22 -7.56 -16.31 0.69
N TYR A 23 -7.91 -15.10 1.12
CA TYR A 23 -7.16 -14.35 2.12
C TYR A 23 -7.74 -14.48 3.53
N GLU A 24 -8.83 -15.23 3.73
CA GLU A 24 -9.43 -15.40 5.04
C GLU A 24 -8.45 -16.11 6.00
N GLY A 25 -8.18 -15.48 7.14
CA GLY A 25 -7.25 -16.01 8.15
C GLY A 25 -5.76 -15.92 7.78
N GLN A 26 -5.40 -15.36 6.63
CA GLN A 26 -4.01 -15.17 6.23
C GLN A 26 -3.43 -13.88 6.82
N ASP A 27 -2.11 -13.88 7.08
CA ASP A 27 -1.38 -12.66 7.45
C ASP A 27 -0.32 -12.32 6.40
N THR A 28 -0.80 -11.96 5.22
CA THR A 28 0.06 -11.70 4.06
C THR A 28 1.02 -10.52 4.25
N TRP A 29 0.75 -9.64 5.21
CA TRP A 29 1.71 -8.61 5.58
C TRP A 29 2.94 -9.22 6.26
N THR A 30 2.73 -10.15 7.19
CA THR A 30 3.82 -10.86 7.87
C THR A 30 4.62 -11.70 6.87
N GLU A 31 3.95 -12.38 5.94
CA GLU A 31 4.60 -13.11 4.84
C GLU A 31 5.48 -12.19 3.99
N PHE A 32 4.94 -11.04 3.54
CA PHE A 32 5.71 -10.03 2.84
C PHE A 32 6.95 -9.57 3.61
N LEU A 33 6.81 -9.33 4.93
CA LEU A 33 7.92 -8.90 5.76
C LEU A 33 9.02 -9.96 5.80
N GLU A 34 8.66 -11.22 6.06
CA GLU A 34 9.61 -12.31 6.27
C GLU A 34 10.25 -12.79 4.97
N MET A 35 9.44 -12.99 3.92
CA MET A 35 9.88 -13.58 2.65
C MET A 35 10.55 -12.59 1.70
N TYR A 36 10.24 -11.29 1.81
CA TYR A 36 10.71 -10.31 0.82
C TYR A 36 11.46 -9.14 1.46
N LEU A 37 10.90 -8.53 2.50
CA LEU A 37 11.43 -7.27 3.01
C LEU A 37 12.64 -7.45 3.93
N PHE A 38 12.61 -8.42 4.84
CA PHE A 38 13.66 -8.64 5.83
C PHE A 38 14.88 -9.37 5.28
N GLU A 39 14.71 -10.14 4.21
CA GLU A 39 15.83 -10.71 3.45
C GLU A 39 16.71 -9.59 2.85
N ARG A 40 16.10 -8.50 2.37
CA ARG A 40 16.81 -7.38 1.73
C ARG A 40 17.28 -6.29 2.69
N TYR A 41 16.66 -6.18 3.86
CA TYR A 41 16.95 -5.12 4.82
C TYR A 41 17.09 -5.68 6.24
N ASN A 42 18.32 -5.71 6.75
CA ASN A 42 18.63 -6.38 8.01
C ASN A 42 18.71 -5.45 9.24
N SER A 43 18.34 -4.17 9.13
CA SER A 43 18.36 -3.25 10.27
C SER A 43 17.16 -3.49 11.20
N ASP A 44 17.39 -3.72 12.48
CA ASP A 44 16.30 -3.97 13.46
C ASP A 44 15.32 -2.80 13.55
N ARG A 45 15.83 -1.56 13.55
CA ARG A 45 14.99 -0.36 13.54
C ARG A 45 14.09 -0.32 12.30
N PHE A 46 14.62 -0.70 11.14
CA PHE A 46 13.84 -0.77 9.91
C PHE A 46 12.76 -1.87 10.00
N LYS A 47 13.09 -3.04 10.57
CA LYS A 47 12.13 -4.14 10.75
C LYS A 47 10.99 -3.73 11.69
N GLU A 48 11.32 -3.06 12.79
CA GLU A 48 10.34 -2.54 13.73
C GLU A 48 9.42 -1.49 13.10
N ASP A 49 9.99 -0.54 12.34
CA ASP A 49 9.21 0.46 11.62
C ASP A 49 8.26 -0.17 10.59
N ALA A 50 8.71 -1.21 9.86
CA ALA A 50 7.89 -1.93 8.90
C ALA A 50 6.75 -2.71 9.57
N ARG A 51 7.01 -3.35 10.72
CA ARG A 51 5.97 -3.99 11.54
C ARG A 51 4.96 -2.97 12.07
N ARG A 52 5.42 -1.81 12.52
CA ARG A 52 4.53 -0.73 12.99
C ARG A 52 3.62 -0.26 11.86
N ALA A 53 4.16 0.04 10.69
CA ALA A 53 3.37 0.44 9.53
C ALA A 53 2.29 -0.62 9.18
N GLY A 54 2.67 -1.90 9.21
CA GLY A 54 1.74 -3.02 9.02
C GLY A 54 0.61 -3.08 10.03
N ARG A 55 0.91 -2.92 11.32
CA ARG A 55 -0.13 -2.89 12.37
C ARG A 55 -1.14 -1.76 12.14
N TYR A 56 -0.66 -0.57 11.80
CA TYR A 56 -1.54 0.56 11.50
C TYR A 56 -2.40 0.31 10.26
N TRP A 57 -1.81 -0.27 9.21
CA TRP A 57 -2.54 -0.60 7.99
C TRP A 57 -3.60 -1.68 8.21
N LYS A 58 -3.22 -2.78 8.87
CA LYS A 58 -4.14 -3.87 9.22
C LYS A 58 -5.31 -3.37 10.07
N ALA A 59 -5.02 -2.58 11.11
CA ALA A 59 -6.07 -2.01 11.96
C ALA A 59 -7.04 -1.12 11.17
N HIS A 60 -6.53 -0.30 10.24
CA HIS A 60 -7.40 0.51 9.36
C HIS A 60 -8.29 -0.38 8.49
N MET A 61 -7.70 -1.39 7.84
CA MET A 61 -8.43 -2.29 6.96
C MET A 61 -9.48 -3.14 7.70
N GLU A 62 -9.19 -3.53 8.93
CA GLU A 62 -10.16 -4.19 9.82
C GLU A 62 -11.35 -3.28 10.12
N THR A 63 -11.14 -1.98 10.36
CA THR A 63 -12.26 -1.02 10.53
C THR A 63 -13.08 -0.84 9.25
N CYS A 64 -12.48 -1.03 8.07
CA CYS A 64 -13.19 -1.06 6.79
C CYS A 64 -13.87 -2.41 6.51
N GLY A 65 -13.70 -3.41 7.36
CA GLY A 65 -14.27 -4.75 7.17
C GLY A 65 -13.65 -5.53 6.00
N ARG A 66 -12.39 -5.22 5.63
CA ARG A 66 -11.70 -5.85 4.49
C ARG A 66 -10.33 -6.38 4.90
N HIS A 67 -9.90 -7.44 4.23
CA HIS A 67 -8.54 -7.95 4.39
C HIS A 67 -7.51 -6.93 3.88
N HIS A 68 -6.35 -6.81 4.53
CA HIS A 68 -5.36 -5.76 4.23
C HIS A 68 -4.69 -5.87 2.86
N ALA A 69 -4.79 -7.04 2.21
CA ALA A 69 -4.39 -7.25 0.82
C ALA A 69 -5.45 -6.77 -0.20
N LEU A 70 -6.72 -6.65 0.21
CA LEU A 70 -7.86 -6.41 -0.68
C LEU A 70 -8.39 -5.00 -0.58
N ALA A 71 -7.50 -4.03 -0.34
CA ALA A 71 -7.92 -2.65 -0.19
C ALA A 71 -8.47 -2.10 -1.50
N THR A 72 -9.49 -1.27 -1.37
CA THR A 72 -9.93 -0.39 -2.44
C THR A 72 -9.08 0.88 -2.46
N PRO A 73 -9.05 1.63 -3.57
CA PRO A 73 -8.42 2.94 -3.59
C PRO A 73 -9.01 3.91 -2.54
N GLU A 74 -10.30 3.79 -2.23
CA GLU A 74 -10.97 4.58 -1.20
C GLU A 74 -10.47 4.23 0.22
N ASP A 75 -10.19 2.96 0.50
CA ASP A 75 -9.58 2.56 1.78
C ASP A 75 -8.19 3.17 1.95
N VAL A 76 -7.40 3.23 0.87
CA VAL A 76 -6.07 3.87 0.91
C VAL A 76 -6.19 5.39 1.11
N GLU A 77 -7.15 6.02 0.45
CA GLU A 77 -7.41 7.45 0.56
C GLU A 77 -7.82 7.84 1.98
N THR A 78 -8.79 7.13 2.57
CA THR A 78 -9.23 7.35 3.95
C THR A 78 -8.11 7.10 4.96
N TRP A 79 -7.28 6.08 4.73
CA TRP A 79 -6.11 5.81 5.56
C TRP A 79 -5.09 6.94 5.51
N MET A 80 -4.81 7.46 4.31
CA MET A 80 -3.90 8.59 4.13
C MET A 80 -4.42 9.86 4.77
N ALA A 81 -5.72 10.18 4.59
CA ALA A 81 -6.34 11.33 5.25
C ALA A 81 -6.17 11.26 6.77
N ALA A 82 -6.50 10.11 7.38
CA ALA A 82 -6.37 9.89 8.81
C ALA A 82 -4.91 9.95 9.31
N LEU A 83 -3.93 9.58 8.47
CA LEU A 83 -2.51 9.73 8.79
C LEU A 83 -2.06 11.19 8.73
N LEU A 84 -2.48 11.94 7.70
CA LEU A 84 -2.09 13.35 7.53
C LEU A 84 -2.62 14.26 8.64
N ASP A 85 -3.74 13.90 9.27
CA ASP A 85 -4.24 14.60 10.47
C ASP A 85 -3.30 14.47 11.68
N ARG A 86 -2.43 13.45 11.68
CA ARG A 86 -1.60 13.10 12.84
C ARG A 86 -0.11 13.34 12.62
N VAL A 87 0.35 13.24 11.37
CA VAL A 87 1.76 13.34 11.02
C VAL A 87 1.98 14.20 9.79
N GLN A 88 3.17 14.77 9.67
CA GLN A 88 3.57 15.51 8.47
C GLN A 88 3.59 14.61 7.24
N VAL A 89 3.31 15.18 6.06
CA VAL A 89 3.34 14.50 4.75
C VAL A 89 4.63 13.70 4.55
N LYS A 90 5.78 14.28 4.92
CA LYS A 90 7.08 13.62 4.87
C LYS A 90 7.14 12.33 5.69
N THR A 91 6.55 12.32 6.88
CA THR A 91 6.50 11.14 7.77
C THR A 91 5.50 10.12 7.25
N ALA A 92 4.31 10.57 6.79
CA ALA A 92 3.33 9.71 6.13
C ALA A 92 3.96 8.98 4.93
N TYR A 93 4.71 9.70 4.11
CA TYR A 93 5.42 9.14 2.97
C TYR A 93 6.49 8.11 3.38
N ASN A 94 7.51 8.54 4.13
CA ASN A 94 8.71 7.72 4.38
C ASN A 94 8.44 6.50 5.26
N SER A 95 7.55 6.64 6.24
CA SER A 95 7.31 5.60 7.24
C SER A 95 6.15 4.67 6.90
N TYR A 96 5.14 5.14 6.17
CA TYR A 96 3.90 4.40 5.96
C TYR A 96 3.66 4.10 4.47
N TRP A 97 3.54 5.13 3.63
CA TRP A 97 3.23 4.97 2.21
C TRP A 97 4.20 4.03 1.49
N VAL A 98 5.51 4.25 1.63
CA VAL A 98 6.54 3.43 0.97
C VAL A 98 6.44 1.96 1.36
N ARG A 99 5.94 1.65 2.56
CA ARG A 99 5.76 0.26 3.02
C ARG A 99 4.56 -0.40 2.36
N VAL A 100 3.41 0.28 2.36
CA VAL A 100 2.19 -0.23 1.74
C VAL A 100 2.36 -0.30 0.22
N GLU A 101 3.01 0.68 -0.40
CA GLU A 101 3.35 0.62 -1.82
C GLU A 101 4.17 -0.63 -2.15
N ARG A 102 5.25 -0.89 -1.41
CA ARG A 102 6.07 -2.10 -1.63
C ARG A 102 5.33 -3.40 -1.37
N PHE A 103 4.44 -3.42 -0.39
CA PHE A 103 3.59 -4.57 -0.10
C PHE A 103 2.71 -4.92 -1.31
N TYR A 104 2.01 -3.93 -1.89
CA TYR A 104 1.18 -4.17 -3.08
C TYR A 104 1.99 -4.51 -4.33
N TRP A 105 3.20 -3.96 -4.48
CA TRP A 105 4.13 -4.43 -5.51
C TRP A 105 4.52 -5.89 -5.36
N TRP A 106 4.80 -6.33 -4.12
CA TRP A 106 5.12 -7.73 -3.86
C TRP A 106 3.95 -8.63 -4.19
N LEU A 107 2.73 -8.27 -3.77
CA LEU A 107 1.52 -9.04 -4.10
C LEU A 107 1.29 -9.17 -5.62
N GLN A 108 1.64 -8.17 -6.42
CA GLN A 108 1.49 -8.27 -7.89
C GLN A 108 2.48 -9.19 -8.57
N TRP A 109 3.67 -9.36 -7.99
CA TRP A 109 4.72 -10.20 -8.58
C TRP A 109 4.74 -11.59 -7.94
N HIS A 110 4.25 -11.75 -6.72
CA HIS A 110 4.20 -13.05 -6.07
C HIS A 110 3.18 -13.96 -6.75
N THR A 111 3.59 -15.17 -7.12
CA THR A 111 2.76 -16.13 -7.89
C THR A 111 1.50 -16.57 -7.16
N ASP A 112 1.52 -16.49 -5.83
CA ASP A 112 0.46 -16.99 -4.97
C ASP A 112 -0.64 -15.94 -4.72
N HIS A 113 -0.57 -14.79 -5.40
CA HIS A 113 -1.49 -13.68 -5.20
C HIS A 113 -2.06 -13.19 -6.53
N PRO A 114 -3.39 -13.16 -6.71
CA PRO A 114 -4.05 -12.83 -7.97
C PRO A 114 -4.15 -11.31 -8.22
N HIS A 115 -3.19 -10.51 -7.74
CA HIS A 115 -3.25 -9.06 -7.82
C HIS A 115 -2.89 -8.52 -9.20
N VAL A 116 -3.86 -7.92 -9.90
CA VAL A 116 -3.65 -7.31 -11.23
C VAL A 116 -3.60 -5.78 -11.24
N TYR A 117 -3.94 -5.14 -10.12
CA TYR A 117 -3.91 -3.68 -9.97
C TYR A 117 -3.36 -3.24 -8.62
N HIS A 118 -3.03 -1.94 -8.51
CA HIS A 118 -2.32 -1.38 -7.35
C HIS A 118 -3.17 -0.31 -6.67
N PRO A 119 -3.97 -0.64 -5.64
CA PRO A 119 -4.88 0.31 -5.00
C PRO A 119 -4.21 1.62 -4.55
N PRO A 120 -2.99 1.61 -3.97
CA PRO A 120 -2.30 2.86 -3.65
C PRO A 120 -1.99 3.76 -4.85
N LEU A 121 -1.64 3.20 -6.02
CA LEU A 121 -1.34 4.03 -7.19
C LEU A 121 -2.62 4.60 -7.82
N ILE A 122 -3.72 3.84 -7.78
CA ILE A 122 -5.03 4.34 -8.21
C ILE A 122 -5.50 5.47 -7.28
N ALA A 123 -5.36 5.31 -5.96
CA ALA A 123 -5.70 6.35 -4.99
C ALA A 123 -4.86 7.62 -5.19
N ALA A 124 -3.55 7.48 -5.40
CA ALA A 124 -2.68 8.61 -5.71
C ALA A 124 -3.09 9.34 -6.99
N ALA A 125 -3.47 8.60 -8.04
CA ALA A 125 -3.92 9.17 -9.31
C ALA A 125 -5.24 9.96 -9.20
N ALA A 126 -6.07 9.66 -8.19
CA ALA A 126 -7.29 10.41 -7.92
C ALA A 126 -7.05 11.80 -7.30
N GLY A 127 -5.83 12.08 -6.78
CA GLY A 127 -5.42 13.43 -6.37
C GLY A 127 -5.85 13.88 -4.97
N GLY A 128 -6.32 12.97 -4.11
CA GLY A 128 -6.71 13.28 -2.73
C GLY A 128 -5.52 13.37 -1.74
N ALA A 129 -5.74 12.97 -0.49
CA ALA A 129 -4.72 12.79 0.54
C ALA A 129 -3.60 11.84 0.07
N ALA A 130 -3.96 10.73 -0.60
CA ALA A 130 -2.98 9.84 -1.22
C ALA A 130 -2.19 10.54 -2.33
N GLY A 131 -2.85 11.40 -3.10
CA GLY A 131 -2.22 12.24 -4.11
C GLY A 131 -1.20 13.22 -3.51
N THR A 132 -1.55 13.86 -2.39
CA THR A 132 -0.66 14.78 -1.67
C THR A 132 0.63 14.08 -1.19
N VAL A 133 0.50 12.87 -0.66
CA VAL A 133 1.66 12.05 -0.25
C VAL A 133 2.48 11.59 -1.46
N TRP A 134 1.83 11.34 -2.59
CA TRP A 134 2.48 10.97 -3.85
C TRP A 134 3.21 12.15 -4.51
N GLU A 135 2.68 13.36 -4.43
CA GLU A 135 3.35 14.57 -4.92
C GLU A 135 4.66 14.83 -4.18
N GLU A 136 4.70 14.58 -2.87
CA GLU A 136 5.93 14.63 -2.07
C GLU A 136 7.00 13.65 -2.62
N LYS A 137 6.59 12.47 -3.10
CA LYS A 137 7.50 11.52 -3.77
C LYS A 137 8.01 12.09 -5.09
N ILE A 138 7.12 12.61 -5.94
CA ILE A 138 7.49 13.15 -7.25
C ILE A 138 8.42 14.36 -7.08
N SER A 139 8.12 15.26 -6.14
CA SER A 139 8.95 16.44 -5.87
C SER A 139 10.38 16.04 -5.54
N ARG A 140 10.57 15.02 -4.69
CA ARG A 140 11.89 14.49 -4.35
C ARG A 140 12.59 13.83 -5.53
N GLY A 141 11.86 13.09 -6.35
CA GLY A 141 12.41 12.46 -7.56
C GLY A 141 12.93 13.49 -8.56
N ARG A 142 12.19 14.59 -8.74
CA ARG A 142 12.59 15.71 -9.61
C ARG A 142 13.83 16.48 -9.11
N ASP A 143 14.05 16.54 -7.80
CA ASP A 143 15.25 17.17 -7.23
C ASP A 143 16.52 16.31 -7.45
N THR A 144 16.38 14.99 -7.52
CA THR A 144 17.51 14.07 -7.83
C THR A 144 17.88 13.99 -9.31
N ASP A 145 16.96 14.27 -10.24
CA ASP A 145 17.24 14.27 -11.69
C ASP A 145 17.81 15.60 -12.20
N ASN A 146 17.79 16.66 -11.38
CA ASN A 146 18.37 17.98 -11.67
C ASN A 146 19.72 18.23 -10.97
N ALA A 147 20.33 17.20 -10.37
CA ALA A 147 21.58 17.28 -9.61
C ALA A 147 22.74 16.53 -10.29
#